data_AF-A0A955NG01-F1
#
_entry.id   AF-A0A955NG01-F1
#
_cell.length_a   1.000
_cell.length_b   1.000
_cell.length_c   1.000
_cell.angle_alpha   90.00
_cell.angle_beta   90.00
_cell.angle_gamma   90.00
#
_symmetry.space_group_name_H-M   'P 1'
#
loop_
_entity.id
_entity.type
_entity.pdbx_description
1 polymer ?
#
loop_
_entity_poly.entity_id
_entity_poly.type
_entity_poly.pdbx_seq_one_letter_code
_entity_poly.pdbx_strand_id
1 'polypeptide(L)'
;NSGRALGFVAVGGVAGRLLSNASGKKFVWQINPAKCIQCGNCATACVMTPSASRCTHDFTMCGYCRICSCFFPPDAPKLNEGAENQLCPVGAIKRSFVEEPYYEYSVDQELCIGCARCVKGCTAFGNGSMYMQVRRDLCVDCNECAISVVCEGKAFELIPLSKQYLPKGAPST
;
A
#
# COMPACT_ATOMS: atom_id res chain seq x y z
N ASN A 1 -43.70 67.35 21.20
CA ASN A 1 -43.01 66.47 20.23
C ASN A 1 -42.27 65.40 21.04
N SER A 2 -42.95 64.30 21.37
CA SER A 2 -42.47 63.27 22.29
C SER A 2 -42.56 61.91 21.60
N GLY A 3 -41.42 61.22 21.45
CA GLY A 3 -41.36 59.91 20.81
C GLY A 3 -40.00 59.25 21.02
N ARG A 4 -39.94 58.41 22.04
CA ARG A 4 -38.82 57.54 22.49
C ARG A 4 -38.20 56.67 21.37
N ALA A 5 -36.91 56.36 21.47
CA ALA A 5 -36.40 54.98 21.46
C ALA A 5 -34.91 54.90 21.86
N LEU A 6 -34.63 54.14 22.92
CA LEU A 6 -33.31 53.66 23.37
C LEU A 6 -32.85 52.49 22.48
N GLY A 7 -31.53 52.33 22.29
CA GLY A 7 -30.95 51.19 21.58
C GLY A 7 -29.52 50.85 22.04
N PHE A 8 -29.46 50.09 23.13
CA PHE A 8 -28.41 49.27 23.76
C PHE A 8 -26.98 49.13 23.17
N VAL A 9 -26.02 49.19 24.10
CA VAL A 9 -24.67 48.59 24.06
C VAL A 9 -24.76 47.05 24.08
N ALA A 10 -23.98 46.35 23.24
CA ALA A 10 -23.51 44.99 23.53
C ALA A 10 -22.21 44.67 22.78
N VAL A 11 -21.07 44.94 23.42
CA VAL A 11 -19.82 44.19 23.19
C VAL A 11 -20.08 42.79 23.72
N GLY A 12 -20.06 41.77 22.86
CA GLY A 12 -20.20 40.40 23.34
C GLY A 12 -20.48 39.34 22.29
N GLY A 13 -19.41 38.69 21.83
CA GLY A 13 -19.37 37.23 21.73
C GLY A 13 -19.86 36.58 20.44
N VAL A 14 -18.95 36.37 19.49
CA VAL A 14 -18.77 35.05 18.86
C VAL A 14 -17.28 34.88 18.55
N ALA A 15 -16.48 34.62 19.59
CA ALA A 15 -15.28 33.80 19.41
C ALA A 15 -15.80 32.38 19.11
N GLY A 16 -16.25 32.19 17.86
CA GLY A 16 -16.72 30.93 17.34
C GLY A 16 -15.53 30.00 17.29
N ARG A 17 -15.30 29.28 18.40
CA ARG A 17 -14.45 28.10 18.43
C ARG A 17 -14.89 27.20 17.29
N LEU A 18 -14.14 27.22 16.19
CA LEU A 18 -14.07 26.13 15.25
C LEU A 18 -13.47 24.95 16.01
N LEU A 19 -14.28 24.28 16.81
CA LEU A 19 -14.01 22.90 17.19
C LEU A 19 -14.23 22.10 15.92
N SER A 20 -13.22 22.09 15.04
CA SER A 20 -13.07 21.03 14.07
C SER A 20 -13.15 19.74 14.87
N ASN A 21 -14.18 18.95 14.60
CA ASN A 21 -14.36 17.63 15.18
C ASN A 21 -13.30 16.70 14.59
N ALA A 22 -12.03 16.97 14.93
CA ALA A 22 -10.89 16.13 14.66
C ALA A 22 -10.92 15.01 15.71
N SER A 23 -11.95 14.16 15.64
CA SER A 23 -11.75 12.77 16.03
C SER A 23 -10.85 12.15 14.95
N GLY A 24 -9.58 12.59 14.93
CA GLY A 24 -8.59 12.15 13.97
C GLY A 24 -8.42 10.65 14.15
N LYS A 25 -8.59 9.88 13.06
CA LYS A 25 -8.36 8.43 13.09
C LYS A 25 -6.98 8.17 13.68
N LYS A 26 -6.96 7.46 14.81
CA LYS A 26 -5.70 7.15 15.52
C LYS A 26 -4.97 5.96 14.90
N PHE A 27 -5.71 5.09 14.21
CA PHE A 27 -5.21 3.83 13.66
C PHE A 27 -5.63 3.65 12.21
N VAL A 28 -4.80 2.93 11.45
CA VAL A 28 -5.03 2.54 10.07
C VAL A 28 -4.69 1.08 9.88
N TRP A 29 -5.35 0.43 8.92
CA TRP A 29 -5.02 -0.93 8.53
C TRP A 29 -3.74 -0.94 7.69
N GLN A 30 -2.81 -1.82 8.06
CA GLN A 30 -1.58 -2.06 7.30
C GLN A 30 -1.27 -3.55 7.26
N ILE A 31 -0.52 -3.98 6.24
CA ILE A 31 -0.08 -5.36 6.08
C ILE A 31 1.26 -5.54 6.77
N ASN A 32 1.35 -6.49 7.70
CA ASN A 32 2.59 -6.95 8.31
C ASN A 32 3.32 -7.91 7.34
N PRO A 33 4.48 -7.53 6.77
CA PRO A 33 5.19 -8.36 5.80
C PRO A 33 5.68 -9.70 6.38
N ALA A 34 5.87 -9.79 7.70
CA ALA A 34 6.33 -11.02 8.36
C ALA A 34 5.22 -12.08 8.48
N LYS A 35 3.95 -11.67 8.43
CA LYS A 35 2.77 -12.57 8.49
C LYS A 35 2.16 -12.84 7.13
N CYS A 36 2.45 -12.02 6.13
CA CYS A 36 1.88 -12.19 4.79
C CYS A 36 2.37 -13.49 4.15
N ILE A 37 1.44 -14.34 3.72
CA ILE A 37 1.72 -15.60 3.00
C ILE A 37 1.44 -15.51 1.49
N GLN A 38 1.19 -14.29 0.99
CA GLN A 38 0.93 -14.01 -0.43
C GLN A 38 -0.25 -14.84 -1.02
N CYS A 39 -1.35 -14.98 -0.27
CA CYS A 39 -2.53 -15.74 -0.71
C CYS A 39 -3.24 -15.15 -1.95
N GLY A 40 -3.04 -13.86 -2.25
CA GLY A 40 -3.62 -13.21 -3.43
C GLY A 40 -4.99 -12.57 -3.21
N ASN A 41 -5.67 -12.84 -2.09
CA ASN A 41 -7.00 -12.28 -1.77
C ASN A 41 -7.04 -10.73 -1.73
N CYS A 42 -5.87 -10.09 -1.58
CA CYS A 42 -5.74 -8.63 -1.65
C CYS A 42 -6.23 -8.04 -2.98
N ALA A 43 -6.13 -8.78 -4.08
CA ALA A 43 -6.52 -8.28 -5.41
C ALA A 43 -8.04 -8.15 -5.59
N THR A 44 -8.83 -8.96 -4.90
CA THR A 44 -10.26 -9.11 -5.14
C THR A 44 -11.12 -8.71 -3.95
N ALA A 45 -10.62 -8.77 -2.72
CA ALA A 45 -11.38 -8.47 -1.51
C ALA A 45 -11.40 -6.98 -1.14
N CYS A 46 -10.63 -6.12 -1.83
CA CYS A 46 -10.68 -4.69 -1.59
C CYS A 46 -11.97 -4.09 -2.17
N VAL A 47 -12.60 -3.16 -1.45
CA VAL A 47 -13.74 -2.40 -1.98
C VAL A 47 -13.32 -1.44 -3.10
N MET A 48 -12.03 -1.11 -3.18
CA MET A 48 -11.47 -0.30 -4.26
C MET A 48 -11.04 -1.19 -5.42
N THR A 49 -11.34 -0.74 -6.64
CA THR A 49 -10.88 -1.39 -7.88
C THR A 49 -10.13 -0.37 -8.73
N PRO A 50 -8.83 -0.56 -9.00
CA PRO A 50 -7.96 -1.62 -8.48
C PRO A 50 -7.65 -1.48 -6.96
N SER A 51 -7.30 -2.59 -6.30
CA SER A 51 -7.12 -2.68 -4.83
C SER A 51 -6.18 -1.64 -4.21
N ALA A 52 -6.53 -1.09 -3.05
CA ALA A 52 -5.61 -0.22 -2.29
C ALA A 52 -4.39 -0.98 -1.73
N SER A 53 -4.43 -2.31 -1.66
CA SER A 53 -3.27 -3.14 -1.29
C SER A 53 -2.40 -3.38 -2.51
N ARG A 54 -1.16 -2.86 -2.49
CA ARG A 54 -0.22 -2.92 -3.61
C ARG A 54 1.06 -3.64 -3.23
N CYS A 55 1.81 -4.05 -4.24
CA CYS A 55 3.21 -4.44 -4.07
C CYS A 55 4.06 -3.17 -3.88
N THR A 56 4.85 -3.15 -2.82
CA THR A 56 5.91 -2.17 -2.57
C THR A 56 7.25 -2.83 -2.85
N HIS A 57 8.19 -2.07 -3.40
CA HIS A 57 9.56 -2.50 -3.63
C HIS A 57 10.50 -1.66 -2.79
N ASP A 58 11.34 -2.33 -1.99
CA ASP A 58 12.41 -1.72 -1.23
C ASP A 58 13.75 -1.95 -1.94
N PHE A 59 14.21 -0.90 -2.60
CA PHE A 59 15.45 -0.91 -3.38
C PHE A 59 16.70 -1.09 -2.52
N THR A 60 16.65 -0.77 -1.22
CA THR A 60 17.79 -0.94 -0.31
C THR A 60 18.06 -2.40 0.01
N MET A 61 17.01 -3.24 -0.06
CA MET A 61 17.11 -4.68 0.09
C MET A 61 17.31 -5.40 -1.23
N CYS A 62 17.01 -4.78 -2.39
CA CYS A 62 16.98 -5.47 -3.68
C CYS A 62 18.36 -5.97 -4.14
N GLY A 63 18.37 -7.15 -4.76
CA GLY A 63 19.59 -7.80 -5.28
C GLY A 63 19.82 -7.58 -6.77
N TYR A 64 18.98 -6.78 -7.44
CA TYR A 64 19.09 -6.41 -8.86
C TYR A 64 19.30 -7.61 -9.81
N CYS A 65 18.57 -8.70 -9.60
CA CYS A 65 18.83 -9.98 -10.24
C CYS A 65 18.66 -9.94 -11.78
N ARG A 66 19.59 -10.54 -12.54
CA ARG A 66 19.42 -10.79 -13.99
C ARG A 66 18.14 -11.57 -14.28
N ILE A 67 17.92 -12.63 -13.51
CA ILE A 67 16.73 -13.49 -13.52
C ILE A 67 16.02 -13.29 -12.18
N CYS A 68 15.03 -12.39 -12.13
CA CYS A 68 14.22 -12.20 -10.92
C CYS A 68 13.00 -13.10 -10.94
N SER A 69 12.84 -13.94 -9.92
CA SER A 69 11.60 -14.72 -9.67
C SER A 69 10.38 -13.84 -9.38
N CYS A 70 10.59 -12.54 -9.12
CA CYS A 70 9.54 -11.54 -9.03
C CYS A 70 8.93 -11.15 -10.39
N PHE A 71 9.70 -11.34 -11.47
CA PHE A 71 9.37 -10.93 -12.82
C PHE A 71 9.15 -12.14 -13.73
N PHE A 72 10.08 -13.09 -13.77
CA PHE A 72 10.01 -14.27 -14.61
C PHE A 72 9.30 -15.43 -13.88
N PRO A 73 8.34 -16.13 -14.50
CA PRO A 73 7.92 -17.45 -14.04
C PRO A 73 9.07 -18.46 -14.23
N PRO A 74 9.07 -19.59 -13.49
CA PRO A 74 10.14 -20.60 -13.56
C PRO A 74 10.40 -21.15 -14.98
N ASP A 75 9.37 -21.16 -15.82
CA ASP A 75 9.34 -21.72 -17.18
C ASP A 75 9.30 -20.63 -18.27
N ALA A 76 9.76 -19.40 -17.97
CA ALA A 76 9.79 -18.30 -18.93
C ALA A 76 10.50 -18.70 -20.25
N PRO A 77 9.83 -18.64 -21.42
CA PRO A 77 10.43 -19.01 -22.69
C PRO A 77 11.69 -18.21 -23.05
N LYS A 78 11.73 -16.92 -22.66
CA LYS A 78 12.82 -15.99 -22.93
C LYS A 78 13.04 -15.05 -21.74
N LEU A 79 14.27 -14.55 -21.59
CA LEU A 79 14.62 -13.55 -20.59
C LEU A 79 14.44 -12.13 -21.11
N ASN A 80 13.23 -11.80 -21.56
CA ASN A 80 12.86 -10.45 -22.03
C ASN A 80 11.50 -10.03 -21.44
N GLU A 81 11.02 -8.83 -21.79
CA GLU A 81 9.81 -8.24 -21.20
C GLU A 81 8.51 -8.62 -21.92
N GLY A 82 8.53 -9.61 -22.81
CA GLY A 82 7.31 -10.17 -23.41
C GLY A 82 6.33 -10.66 -22.33
N ALA A 83 5.03 -10.47 -22.55
CA ALA A 83 3.99 -10.78 -21.57
C ALA A 83 4.00 -12.25 -21.12
N GLU A 84 4.33 -13.17 -22.03
CA GLU A 84 4.49 -14.60 -21.77
C GLU A 84 5.65 -14.94 -20.82
N ASN A 85 6.58 -14.00 -20.64
CA ASN A 85 7.73 -14.13 -19.75
C ASN A 85 7.50 -13.42 -18.40
N GLN A 86 6.31 -12.84 -18.16
CA GLN A 86 6.02 -12.09 -16.94
C GLN A 86 5.10 -12.84 -15.98
N LEU A 87 5.43 -12.80 -14.70
CA LEU A 87 4.64 -13.34 -13.60
C LEU A 87 3.44 -12.44 -13.25
N CYS A 88 3.60 -11.12 -13.47
CA CYS A 88 2.56 -10.14 -13.20
C CYS A 88 1.47 -10.20 -14.28
N PRO A 89 0.20 -10.51 -13.94
CA PRO A 89 -0.86 -10.70 -14.94
C PRO A 89 -1.26 -9.41 -15.65
N VAL A 90 -0.83 -8.25 -15.14
CA VAL A 90 -1.19 -6.91 -15.63
C VAL A 90 0.05 -6.11 -16.03
N GLY A 91 1.22 -6.76 -16.14
CA GLY A 91 2.45 -6.10 -16.57
C GLY A 91 2.93 -4.95 -15.68
N ALA A 92 2.60 -4.97 -14.38
CA ALA A 92 2.90 -3.87 -13.47
C ALA A 92 4.37 -3.82 -13.00
N ILE A 93 5.22 -4.78 -13.38
CA ILE A 93 6.65 -4.75 -13.03
C ILE A 93 7.41 -4.32 -14.28
N LYS A 94 8.20 -3.26 -14.17
CA LYS A 94 9.09 -2.80 -15.25
C LYS A 94 10.51 -3.24 -14.92
N ARG A 95 11.21 -3.73 -15.93
CA ARG A 95 12.60 -4.16 -15.83
C ARG A 95 13.48 -3.15 -16.56
N SER A 96 14.57 -2.73 -15.91
CA SER A 96 15.51 -1.76 -16.46
C SER A 96 16.91 -2.31 -16.35
N PHE A 97 17.66 -2.30 -17.45
CA PHE A 97 19.08 -2.64 -17.43
C PHE A 97 19.87 -1.55 -16.69
N VAL A 98 20.74 -1.95 -15.75
CA VAL A 98 21.62 -1.03 -15.02
C VAL A 98 23.04 -1.21 -15.56
N GLU A 99 23.62 -2.38 -15.34
CA GLU A 99 24.94 -2.80 -15.84
C GLU A 99 24.97 -4.33 -15.88
N GLU A 100 25.97 -4.98 -16.47
CA GLU A 100 26.04 -6.45 -16.41
C GLU A 100 26.54 -6.93 -15.03
N PRO A 101 25.85 -7.86 -14.33
CA PRO A 101 24.62 -8.61 -14.68
C PRO A 101 23.32 -8.05 -14.08
N TYR A 102 23.32 -6.82 -13.59
CA TYR A 102 22.28 -6.21 -12.78
C TYR A 102 21.13 -5.56 -13.56
N TYR A 103 19.91 -5.83 -13.08
CA TYR A 103 18.68 -5.22 -13.57
C TYR A 103 17.86 -4.69 -12.40
N GLU A 104 17.35 -3.48 -12.54
CA GLU A 104 16.40 -2.91 -11.61
C GLU A 104 14.97 -3.31 -11.98
N TYR A 105 14.13 -3.50 -10.97
CA TYR A 105 12.71 -3.76 -11.13
C TYR A 105 11.93 -2.67 -10.41
N SER A 106 10.99 -2.02 -11.10
CA SER A 106 10.09 -1.04 -10.49
C SER A 106 8.63 -1.49 -10.61
N VAL A 107 7.79 -1.06 -9.67
CA VAL A 107 6.37 -1.41 -9.65
C VAL A 107 5.56 -0.21 -10.13
N ASP A 108 4.88 -0.36 -11.26
CA ASP A 108 3.86 0.57 -11.72
C ASP A 108 2.61 0.46 -10.83
N GLN A 109 2.41 1.48 -9.99
CA GLN A 109 1.34 1.49 -8.99
C GLN A 109 -0.05 1.71 -9.59
N GLU A 110 -0.13 2.22 -10.82
CA GLU A 110 -1.40 2.41 -11.54
C GLU A 110 -1.93 1.07 -12.06
N LEU A 111 -1.01 0.19 -12.50
CA LEU A 111 -1.34 -1.14 -13.00
C LEU A 111 -1.46 -2.20 -11.89
N CYS A 112 -0.69 -2.08 -10.80
CA CYS A 112 -0.51 -3.16 -9.83
C CYS A 112 -1.80 -3.56 -9.09
N ILE A 113 -2.54 -4.58 -9.52
CA ILE A 113 -3.81 -4.98 -8.89
C ILE A 113 -3.72 -5.60 -7.47
N GLY A 114 -2.52 -5.79 -6.92
CA GLY A 114 -2.36 -6.32 -5.56
C GLY A 114 -2.41 -7.85 -5.44
N CYS A 115 -2.12 -8.60 -6.50
CA CYS A 115 -2.20 -10.07 -6.53
C CYS A 115 -1.08 -10.82 -5.79
N ALA A 116 -0.06 -10.11 -5.30
CA ALA A 116 1.08 -10.66 -4.55
C ALA A 116 1.95 -11.73 -5.26
N ARG A 117 1.76 -12.00 -6.56
CA ARG A 117 2.57 -13.00 -7.29
C ARG A 117 4.07 -12.64 -7.30
N CYS A 118 4.40 -11.38 -7.63
CA CYS A 118 5.78 -10.89 -7.60
C CYS A 118 6.38 -10.95 -6.19
N VAL A 119 5.60 -10.62 -5.16
CA VAL A 119 6.00 -10.73 -3.75
C VAL A 119 6.31 -12.17 -3.36
N LYS A 120 5.49 -13.13 -3.82
CA LYS A 120 5.69 -14.56 -3.56
C LYS A 120 7.02 -15.04 -4.17
N GLY A 121 7.27 -14.70 -5.43
CA GLY A 121 8.52 -15.04 -6.10
C GLY A 121 9.74 -14.43 -5.41
N CYS A 122 9.69 -13.13 -5.09
CA CYS A 122 10.77 -12.41 -4.41
C CYS A 122 11.05 -12.98 -3.00
N THR A 123 10.02 -13.39 -2.27
CA THR A 123 10.16 -13.98 -0.92
C THR A 123 10.69 -15.40 -0.96
N ALA A 124 10.29 -16.20 -1.94
CA ALA A 124 10.68 -17.62 -2.04
C ALA A 124 12.12 -17.81 -2.54
N PHE A 125 12.57 -16.99 -3.49
CA PHE A 125 13.86 -17.20 -4.18
C PHE A 125 14.77 -15.97 -4.21
N GLY A 126 14.29 -14.82 -3.74
CA GLY A 126 15.07 -13.60 -3.62
C GLY A 126 15.34 -13.24 -2.18
N ASN A 127 15.67 -11.97 -1.96
CA ASN A 127 15.83 -11.40 -0.62
C ASN A 127 14.53 -10.86 -0.02
N GLY A 128 13.40 -11.00 -0.72
CA GLY A 128 12.11 -10.52 -0.26
C GLY A 128 11.99 -8.99 -0.17
N SER A 129 12.71 -8.26 -1.02
CA SER A 129 12.63 -6.80 -1.20
C SER A 129 11.28 -6.29 -1.70
N MET A 130 10.48 -7.15 -2.33
CA MET A 130 9.09 -6.85 -2.64
C MET A 130 8.16 -7.40 -1.57
N TYR A 131 7.23 -6.58 -1.07
CA TYR A 131 6.23 -6.97 -0.08
C TYR A 131 4.94 -6.17 -0.23
N MET A 132 3.83 -6.69 0.33
CA MET A 132 2.52 -6.04 0.22
C MET A 132 2.37 -4.94 1.25
N GLN A 133 1.82 -3.79 0.87
CA GLN A 133 1.38 -2.70 1.75
C GLN A 133 0.05 -2.12 1.27
N VAL A 134 -0.73 -1.56 2.19
CA VAL A 134 -1.90 -0.72 1.88
C VAL A 134 -1.42 0.68 1.56
N ARG A 135 -1.67 1.11 0.32
CA ARG A 135 -1.42 2.49 -0.15
C ARG A 135 -2.40 3.44 0.49
N ARG A 136 -1.89 4.34 1.33
CA ARG A 136 -2.70 5.25 2.14
C ARG A 136 -3.43 6.31 1.31
N ASP A 137 -2.86 6.68 0.17
CA ASP A 137 -3.44 7.56 -0.83
C ASP A 137 -4.64 6.92 -1.58
N LEU A 138 -4.75 5.59 -1.60
CA LEU A 138 -5.83 4.87 -2.27
C LEU A 138 -6.87 4.30 -1.30
N CYS A 139 -6.49 4.10 -0.03
CA CYS A 139 -7.37 3.47 0.95
C CYS A 139 -8.46 4.43 1.42
N VAL A 140 -9.72 4.00 1.29
CA VAL A 140 -10.90 4.77 1.73
C VAL A 140 -11.27 4.58 3.21
N ASP A 141 -10.42 3.90 3.98
CA ASP A 141 -10.58 3.66 5.42
C ASP A 141 -11.94 3.11 5.83
N CYS A 142 -12.26 1.91 5.35
CA CYS A 142 -13.52 1.16 5.52
C CYS A 142 -13.94 0.85 6.99
N ASN A 143 -13.25 1.39 8.00
CA ASN A 143 -13.28 1.03 9.42
C ASN A 143 -12.81 -0.41 9.69
N GLU A 144 -13.45 -1.41 9.08
CA GLU A 144 -12.97 -2.79 9.01
C GLU A 144 -12.51 -3.10 7.58
N CYS A 145 -11.28 -3.57 7.42
CA CYS A 145 -10.77 -3.89 6.09
C CYS A 145 -11.42 -5.18 5.59
N ALA A 146 -12.14 -5.13 4.46
CA ALA A 146 -12.71 -6.34 3.86
C ALA A 146 -11.64 -7.41 3.54
N ILE A 147 -10.41 -6.99 3.24
CA ILE A 147 -9.28 -7.91 3.01
C ILE A 147 -8.84 -8.58 4.33
N SER A 148 -8.89 -7.90 5.47
CA SER A 148 -8.43 -8.49 6.74
C SER A 148 -9.27 -9.69 7.15
N VAL A 149 -10.58 -9.67 6.85
CA VAL A 149 -11.52 -10.77 7.13
C VAL A 149 -11.16 -12.05 6.38
N VAL A 150 -10.65 -11.93 5.15
CA VAL A 150 -10.31 -13.06 4.27
C VAL A 150 -8.79 -13.32 4.15
N CYS A 151 -7.98 -12.63 4.95
CA CYS A 151 -6.53 -12.78 4.91
C CYS A 151 -6.10 -14.05 5.65
N GLU A 152 -5.80 -15.10 4.89
CA GLU A 152 -5.33 -16.39 5.43
C GLU A 152 -4.08 -16.28 6.31
N GLY A 153 -3.15 -15.38 5.95
CA GLY A 153 -1.94 -15.12 6.74
C GLY A 153 -2.19 -14.27 8.00
N LYS A 154 -3.42 -13.78 8.22
CA LYS A 154 -3.78 -12.85 9.31
C LYS A 154 -2.79 -11.68 9.41
N ALA A 155 -2.41 -11.16 8.24
CA ALA A 155 -1.33 -10.19 8.10
C ALA A 155 -1.78 -8.73 8.27
N PHE A 156 -3.08 -8.45 8.28
CA PHE A 156 -3.59 -7.10 8.45
C PHE A 156 -3.64 -6.73 9.94
N GLU A 157 -3.05 -5.59 10.27
CA GLU A 157 -2.93 -5.07 11.64
C GLU A 157 -3.37 -3.61 11.68
N LEU A 158 -3.97 -3.19 12.79
CA LEU A 158 -4.20 -1.78 13.10
C LEU A 158 -2.90 -1.19 13.66
N ILE A 159 -2.36 -0.19 12.97
CA ILE A 159 -1.15 0.54 13.40
C ILE A 159 -1.48 2.02 13.61
N PRO A 160 -0.72 2.75 14.45
CA PRO A 160 -0.91 4.18 14.61
C PRO A 160 -0.80 4.91 13.27
N LEU A 161 -1.68 5.89 13.02
CA LEU A 161 -1.64 6.71 11.80
C LEU A 161 -0.28 7.42 11.64
N SER A 162 0.40 7.76 12.73
CA SER A 162 1.75 8.35 12.69
C SER A 162 2.81 7.43 12.07
N LYS A 163 2.62 6.11 12.09
CA LYS A 163 3.54 5.13 11.51
C LYS A 163 3.30 4.92 10.01
N GLN A 164 2.02 4.99 9.58
CA GLN A 164 1.50 4.80 8.21
C GLN A 164 1.80 3.46 7.51
N TYR A 165 3.02 2.95 7.60
CA TYR A 165 3.51 1.76 6.90
C TYR A 165 4.26 0.82 7.84
N LEU A 166 4.37 -0.45 7.44
CA LEU A 166 5.18 -1.46 8.11
C LEU A 166 6.27 -1.96 7.13
N PRO A 167 7.38 -1.22 6.97
CA PRO A 167 8.49 -1.68 6.15
C PRO A 167 9.02 -3.01 6.66
N LYS A 168 9.37 -3.90 5.75
CA LYS A 168 9.97 -5.18 6.10
C LYS A 168 11.38 -4.94 6.66
N GLY A 169 11.71 -5.60 7.77
CA GLY A 169 12.99 -5.42 8.47
C GLY A 169 13.02 -4.26 9.47
N ALA A 170 11.97 -3.44 9.56
CA ALA A 170 11.85 -2.45 10.63
C ALA A 170 11.64 -3.16 11.99
N PRO A 171 12.23 -2.67 13.09
CA PRO A 171 12.01 -3.23 14.42
C PRO A 171 10.51 -3.25 14.77
N SER A 172 10.00 -4.40 15.22
CA SER A 172 8.66 -4.49 15.78
C SER A 172 8.65 -3.82 17.15
N THR A 173 8.13 -2.59 17.20
CA THR A 173 7.80 -1.87 18.45
C THR A 173 6.50 -2.39 19.03
#